data_AF-A0A553WJX7-F1
#
_entry.id   AF-A0A553WJX7-F1
#
_cell.length_a   1.000
_cell.length_b   1.000
_cell.length_c   1.000
_cell.angle_alpha   90.00
_cell.angle_beta   90.00
_cell.angle_gamma   90.00
#
_symmetry.space_group_name_H-M   'P 1'
#
loop_
_entity.id
_entity.type
_entity.pdbx_description
1 polymer ?
#
loop_
_entity_poly.entity_id
_entity_poly.type
_entity_poly.pdbx_seq_one_letter_code
_entity_poly.pdbx_strand_id
1 'polypeptide(L)'
;MPKTPPDVDLLADFRANLGEGPCWVEHEQALYWIDINSCKLFRWSEDQGATTRELTTKLCSIVPRVGGGYIGGSYDGWVAISEKFEISPIADPEPTIKDNRFNDAKVDRKGRLWAGTMDRHERQASGSLYRMDRDLTWKQIDTGYRVTNGPAFTTDGRTMYHTDSAIQKVYAFDLDTGGDPIGRRLFLQFTHEDGYPDGMTVDAEDCLWIAFWDGWCVRRYSPNGEFLSEYSVPVQKPTSVAFGGRDLDKLFISSASRDLTEAQLVAQPGAGGLHAFNPGVTGIAEQPFAG
;
A
#
# COMPACT_ATOMS: atom_id res chain seq x y z
N MET A 1 -30.13 -12.82 1.24
CA MET A 1 -30.24 -11.67 2.15
C MET A 1 -28.96 -10.87 2.01
N PRO A 2 -28.99 -9.54 1.85
CA PRO A 2 -27.76 -8.76 1.91
C PRO A 2 -27.16 -8.97 3.30
N LYS A 3 -25.94 -9.52 3.37
CA LYS A 3 -25.20 -9.63 4.64
C LYS A 3 -25.06 -8.21 5.18
N THR A 4 -25.39 -7.98 6.45
CA THR A 4 -25.04 -6.73 7.13
C THR A 4 -23.55 -6.50 6.91
N PRO A 5 -23.11 -5.28 6.52
CA PRO A 5 -21.69 -4.99 6.40
C PRO A 5 -20.99 -5.35 7.72
N PRO A 6 -19.79 -5.94 7.69
CA PRO A 6 -19.04 -6.17 8.92
C PRO A 6 -18.82 -4.84 9.63
N ASP A 7 -18.93 -4.83 10.97
CA ASP A 7 -18.54 -3.68 11.77
C ASP A 7 -17.03 -3.45 11.56
N VAL A 8 -16.67 -2.24 11.15
CA VAL A 8 -15.27 -1.82 10.96
C VAL A 8 -14.79 -1.17 12.25
N ASP A 9 -13.85 -1.82 12.92
CA ASP A 9 -13.30 -1.40 14.19
C ASP A 9 -12.18 -0.37 14.00
N LEU A 10 -12.22 0.71 14.78
CA LEU A 10 -11.06 1.61 14.95
C LEU A 10 -10.11 1.00 15.98
N LEU A 11 -8.96 0.49 15.51
CA LEU A 11 -7.96 -0.15 16.37
C LEU A 11 -7.00 0.84 17.02
N ALA A 12 -6.71 1.95 16.33
CA ALA A 12 -5.84 2.99 16.86
C ALA A 12 -6.10 4.35 16.20
N ASP A 13 -6.30 5.38 17.02
CA ASP A 13 -6.48 6.77 16.58
C ASP A 13 -5.13 7.52 16.57
N PHE A 14 -4.33 7.30 15.53
CA PHE A 14 -3.05 8.03 15.35
C PHE A 14 -3.22 9.40 14.70
N ARG A 15 -4.39 9.69 14.12
CA ARG A 15 -4.65 10.88 13.30
C ARG A 15 -3.55 11.14 12.28
N ALA A 16 -3.08 10.08 11.63
CA ALA A 16 -2.02 10.16 10.63
C ALA A 16 -2.39 11.19 9.56
N ASN A 17 -1.45 12.06 9.21
CA ASN A 17 -1.66 13.01 8.13
C ASN A 17 -1.87 12.25 6.82
N LEU A 18 -0.96 11.32 6.52
CA LEU A 18 -1.06 10.36 5.41
C LEU A 18 -0.56 8.99 5.88
N GLY A 19 -1.45 8.23 6.52
CA GLY A 19 -1.17 6.86 6.94
C GLY A 19 -1.10 5.94 5.72
N GLU A 20 -0.01 5.20 5.53
CA GLU A 20 0.23 4.43 4.30
C GLU A 20 1.10 3.19 4.50
N GLY A 21 1.10 2.32 3.50
CA GLY A 21 1.96 1.14 3.40
C GLY A 21 1.81 0.14 4.55
N PRO A 22 0.58 -0.29 4.93
CA PRO A 22 0.39 -1.31 5.93
C PRO A 22 1.03 -2.63 5.49
N CYS A 23 1.86 -3.18 6.37
CA CYS A 23 2.60 -4.41 6.17
C CYS A 23 2.46 -5.28 7.42
N TRP A 24 1.87 -6.47 7.24
CA TRP A 24 1.77 -7.45 8.31
C TRP A 24 3.06 -8.27 8.41
N VAL A 25 3.68 -8.27 9.59
CA VAL A 25 4.90 -9.03 9.90
C VAL A 25 4.51 -10.25 10.74
N GLU A 26 4.34 -11.39 10.05
CA GLU A 26 3.76 -12.61 10.63
C GLU A 26 4.50 -13.11 11.87
N HIS A 27 5.84 -13.16 11.84
CA HIS A 27 6.62 -13.68 12.96
C HIS A 27 6.55 -12.78 14.21
N GLU A 28 6.21 -11.50 14.05
CA GLU A 28 5.97 -10.57 15.15
C GLU A 28 4.50 -10.44 15.54
N GLN A 29 3.59 -10.99 14.72
CA GLN A 29 2.14 -10.79 14.84
C GLN A 29 1.78 -9.30 14.96
N ALA A 30 2.42 -8.48 14.13
CA ALA A 30 2.31 -7.03 14.19
C ALA A 30 2.12 -6.41 12.81
N LEU A 31 1.32 -5.36 12.75
CA LEU A 31 1.19 -4.50 11.59
C LEU A 31 2.13 -3.31 11.73
N TYR A 32 2.86 -2.99 10.67
CA TYR A 32 3.67 -1.78 10.51
C TYR A 32 3.09 -0.92 9.40
N TRP A 33 3.10 0.39 9.57
CA TRP A 33 2.72 1.36 8.53
C TRP A 33 3.29 2.73 8.89
N ILE A 34 3.23 3.70 7.99
CA ILE A 34 3.91 4.98 8.14
C ILE A 34 2.96 6.16 8.05
N ASP A 35 3.34 7.30 8.62
CA ASP A 35 2.83 8.62 8.22
C ASP A 35 3.87 9.29 7.33
N ILE A 36 3.59 9.31 6.02
CA ILE A 36 4.52 9.83 5.01
C ILE A 36 4.87 11.29 5.29
N ASN A 37 3.86 12.10 5.63
CA ASN A 37 4.02 13.54 5.73
C ASN A 37 4.59 13.98 7.08
N SER A 38 4.33 13.20 8.13
CA SER A 38 4.76 13.50 9.51
C SER A 38 6.02 12.75 9.95
N CYS A 39 6.68 11.99 9.07
CA CYS A 39 7.88 11.21 9.38
C CYS A 39 7.69 10.24 10.56
N LYS A 40 6.61 9.48 10.58
CA LYS A 40 6.35 8.51 11.67
C LYS A 40 6.27 7.09 11.14
N LEU A 41 6.76 6.16 11.95
CA LEU A 41 6.46 4.74 11.85
C LEU A 41 5.48 4.38 12.96
N PHE A 42 4.42 3.69 12.58
CA PHE A 42 3.46 3.10 13.49
C PHE A 42 3.60 1.59 13.51
N ARG A 43 3.31 1.02 14.67
CA ARG A 43 3.21 -0.43 14.86
C ARG A 43 2.00 -0.74 15.72
N TRP A 44 1.26 -1.78 15.37
CA TRP A 44 0.15 -2.29 16.17
C TRP A 44 0.23 -3.81 16.29
N SER A 45 -0.04 -4.33 17.49
CA SER A 45 -0.25 -5.75 17.72
C SER A 45 -1.29 -5.96 18.82
N GLU A 46 -1.95 -7.11 18.86
CA GLU A 46 -3.01 -7.37 19.86
C GLU A 46 -2.49 -7.35 21.30
N ASP A 47 -1.26 -7.79 21.50
CA ASP A 47 -0.60 -7.92 22.80
C ASP A 47 -0.04 -6.59 23.33
N GLN A 48 0.40 -5.69 22.45
CA GLN A 48 1.07 -4.44 22.84
C GLN A 48 0.25 -3.19 22.51
N GLY A 49 -0.83 -3.33 21.75
CA GLY A 49 -1.57 -2.21 21.20
C GLY A 49 -0.72 -1.40 20.22
N ALA A 50 -1.02 -0.11 20.14
CA ALA A 50 -0.46 0.81 19.15
C ALA A 50 0.75 1.58 19.70
N THR A 51 1.82 1.68 18.89
CA THR A 51 3.05 2.41 19.22
C THR A 51 3.50 3.28 18.04
N THR A 52 4.21 4.36 18.35
CA THR A 52 4.73 5.32 17.35
C THR A 52 6.22 5.54 17.55
N ARG A 53 6.93 5.71 16.44
CA ARG A 53 8.33 6.14 16.38
C ARG A 53 8.47 7.30 15.40
N GLU A 54 9.21 8.33 15.82
CA GLU A 54 9.64 9.40 14.91
C GLU A 54 10.80 8.92 14.04
N LEU A 55 10.78 9.30 12.77
CA LEU A 55 11.77 8.97 11.75
C LEU A 55 12.52 10.23 11.31
N THR A 56 13.74 10.05 10.83
CA THR A 56 14.57 11.15 10.31
C THR A 56 14.29 11.47 8.84
N THR A 57 13.51 10.63 8.16
CA THR A 57 13.30 10.67 6.71
C THR A 57 11.82 10.45 6.41
N LYS A 58 11.31 11.13 5.38
CA LYS A 58 9.98 10.86 4.82
C LYS A 58 10.01 9.56 4.03
N LEU A 59 9.74 8.46 4.74
CA LEU A 59 9.45 7.18 4.09
C LEU A 59 8.12 7.27 3.36
N CYS A 60 8.03 6.53 2.27
CA CYS A 60 6.82 6.35 1.46
C CYS A 60 6.32 4.91 1.50
N SER A 61 7.20 3.97 1.83
CA SER A 61 6.88 2.57 2.07
C SER A 61 7.91 1.92 2.99
N ILE A 62 7.53 0.79 3.61
CA ILE A 62 8.41 -0.02 4.44
C ILE A 62 8.03 -1.50 4.30
N VAL A 63 8.99 -2.36 4.00
CA VAL A 63 8.80 -3.81 3.94
C VAL A 63 9.93 -4.54 4.68
N PRO A 64 9.65 -5.67 5.35
CA PRO A 64 10.66 -6.44 6.07
C PRO A 64 11.67 -7.07 5.10
N ARG A 65 12.88 -7.34 5.59
CA ARG A 65 13.92 -8.08 4.86
C ARG A 65 14.14 -9.45 5.48
N VAL A 66 14.49 -10.44 4.65
CA VAL A 66 14.88 -11.78 5.12
C VAL A 66 16.09 -11.71 6.06
N GLY A 67 17.06 -10.83 5.75
CA GLY A 67 18.28 -10.63 6.55
C GLY A 67 18.11 -9.82 7.84
N GLY A 68 16.89 -9.45 8.21
CA GLY A 68 16.61 -8.54 9.32
C GLY A 68 16.56 -7.07 8.89
N GLY A 69 15.88 -6.26 9.69
CA GLY A 69 15.54 -4.88 9.33
C GLY A 69 14.54 -4.78 8.18
N TYR A 70 14.54 -3.62 7.54
CA TYR A 70 13.55 -3.23 6.53
C TYR A 70 14.20 -2.53 5.33
N ILE A 71 13.41 -2.37 4.27
CA ILE A 71 13.77 -1.60 3.07
C ILE A 71 12.51 -0.85 2.58
N GLY A 72 12.68 0.23 1.85
CA GLY A 72 11.54 0.96 1.30
C GLY A 72 11.91 2.09 0.36
N GLY A 73 10.90 2.79 -0.11
CA GLY A 73 11.03 4.05 -0.83
C GLY A 73 10.91 5.25 0.10
N SER A 74 11.57 6.36 -0.26
CA SER A 74 11.48 7.65 0.41
C SER A 74 11.29 8.78 -0.62
N TYR A 75 11.25 10.02 -0.16
CA TYR A 75 11.29 11.18 -1.05
C TYR A 75 12.57 11.25 -1.88
N ASP A 76 13.69 10.73 -1.35
CA ASP A 76 15.02 10.87 -1.94
C ASP A 76 15.55 9.55 -2.55
N GLY A 77 14.67 8.57 -2.77
CA GLY A 77 15.01 7.28 -3.37
C GLY A 77 14.86 6.09 -2.43
N TRP A 78 15.53 4.99 -2.78
CA TRP A 78 15.54 3.74 -2.05
C TRP A 78 16.37 3.85 -0.77
N VAL A 79 15.88 3.25 0.31
CA VAL A 79 16.54 3.28 1.62
C VAL A 79 16.55 1.92 2.29
N ALA A 80 17.65 1.60 2.97
CA ALA A 80 17.73 0.52 3.94
C ALA A 80 17.39 1.06 5.33
N ILE A 81 16.76 0.23 6.14
CA ILE A 81 16.29 0.60 7.48
C ILE A 81 16.75 -0.51 8.43
N SER A 82 17.55 -0.16 9.44
CA SER A 82 18.03 -1.15 10.41
C SER A 82 16.91 -1.62 11.35
N GLU A 83 17.14 -2.68 12.14
CA GLU A 83 16.19 -3.11 13.19
C GLU A 83 15.93 -2.04 14.26
N LYS A 84 16.86 -1.08 14.41
CA LYS A 84 16.69 0.10 15.28
C LYS A 84 16.01 1.26 14.57
N PHE A 85 15.59 1.07 13.32
CA PHE A 85 14.99 2.04 12.43
C PHE A 85 15.91 3.21 12.07
N GLU A 86 17.22 2.96 11.99
CA GLU A 86 18.17 3.90 11.41
C GLU A 86 18.10 3.78 9.88
N ILE A 87 17.98 4.91 9.19
CA ILE A 87 17.70 4.97 7.74
C ILE A 87 18.98 5.34 7.01
N SER A 88 19.36 4.56 5.99
CA SER A 88 20.49 4.83 5.10
C SER A 88 20.09 4.78 3.63
N PRO A 89 20.58 5.70 2.79
CA PRO A 89 20.27 5.70 1.36
C PRO A 89 20.94 4.51 0.66
N ILE A 90 20.21 3.91 -0.29
CA ILE A 90 20.72 2.90 -1.22
C ILE A 90 21.00 3.56 -2.56
N ALA A 91 19.98 4.17 -3.15
CA ALA A 91 20.07 4.79 -4.47
C ALA A 91 18.89 5.71 -4.77
N ASP A 92 19.14 6.75 -5.56
CA ASP A 92 18.11 7.60 -6.15
C ASP A 92 17.96 7.24 -7.65
N PRO A 93 16.81 6.66 -8.07
CA PRO A 93 16.58 6.32 -9.47
C PRO A 93 16.20 7.52 -10.35
N GLU A 94 15.87 8.68 -9.75
CA GLU A 94 15.35 9.87 -10.45
C GLU A 94 16.07 11.18 -10.03
N PRO A 95 17.42 11.24 -9.97
CA PRO A 95 18.15 12.36 -9.37
C PRO A 95 17.99 13.70 -10.08
N THR A 96 17.43 13.69 -11.30
CA THR A 96 17.16 14.90 -12.10
C THR A 96 15.69 15.37 -11.99
N ILE A 97 14.79 14.57 -11.41
CA ILE A 97 13.36 14.86 -11.28
C ILE A 97 13.06 15.28 -9.83
N LYS A 98 13.43 16.52 -9.49
CA LYS A 98 13.44 17.05 -8.12
C LYS A 98 12.12 16.99 -7.36
N ASP A 99 11.00 16.92 -8.07
CA ASP A 99 9.66 16.96 -7.48
C ASP A 99 9.01 15.59 -7.39
N ASN A 100 9.70 14.53 -7.84
CA ASN A 100 9.24 13.18 -7.63
C ASN A 100 9.59 12.67 -6.22
N ARG A 101 8.81 11.68 -5.78
CA ARG A 101 9.07 10.84 -4.61
C ARG A 101 8.62 9.42 -4.92
N PHE A 102 9.12 8.42 -4.18
CA PHE A 102 8.42 7.14 -4.12
C PHE A 102 7.01 7.30 -3.52
N ASN A 103 6.13 6.35 -3.81
CA ASN A 103 4.84 6.17 -3.17
C ASN A 103 4.75 4.73 -2.63
N ASP A 104 3.74 3.97 -3.07
CA ASP A 104 3.50 2.61 -2.58
C ASP A 104 4.55 1.61 -3.08
N ALA A 105 4.77 0.55 -2.29
CA ALA A 105 5.71 -0.51 -2.60
C ALA A 105 5.27 -1.87 -2.04
N LYS A 106 5.59 -2.94 -2.77
CA LYS A 106 5.33 -4.31 -2.34
C LYS A 106 6.39 -5.27 -2.87
N VAL A 107 6.61 -6.36 -2.14
CA VAL A 107 7.52 -7.43 -2.54
C VAL A 107 6.74 -8.47 -3.35
N ASP A 108 7.30 -8.90 -4.48
CA ASP A 108 6.68 -9.95 -5.30
C ASP A 108 6.93 -11.36 -4.75
N ARG A 109 6.31 -12.38 -5.37
CA ARG A 109 6.48 -13.79 -4.99
C ARG A 109 7.90 -14.33 -5.21
N LYS A 110 8.80 -13.55 -5.79
CA LYS A 110 10.23 -13.85 -5.97
C LYS A 110 11.11 -13.03 -5.02
N GLY A 111 10.55 -12.31 -4.06
CA GLY A 111 11.32 -11.56 -3.06
C GLY A 111 12.00 -10.31 -3.63
N ARG A 112 11.47 -9.73 -4.71
CA ARG A 112 11.95 -8.48 -5.32
C ARG A 112 11.04 -7.33 -4.90
N LEU A 113 11.61 -6.15 -4.65
CA LEU A 113 10.85 -4.98 -4.23
C LEU A 113 10.37 -4.20 -5.46
N TRP A 114 9.09 -3.90 -5.51
CA TRP A 114 8.48 -3.06 -6.55
C TRP A 114 7.94 -1.80 -5.91
N ALA A 115 8.21 -0.64 -6.51
CA ALA A 115 7.70 0.62 -6.00
C ALA A 115 7.48 1.63 -7.13
N GLY A 116 6.44 2.43 -6.99
CA GLY A 116 6.13 3.52 -7.92
C GLY A 116 6.66 4.86 -7.43
N THR A 117 7.09 5.71 -8.35
CA THR A 117 7.35 7.13 -8.11
C THR A 117 6.18 7.98 -8.59
N MET A 118 6.08 9.21 -8.11
CA MET A 118 5.06 10.18 -8.51
C MET A 118 5.55 11.61 -8.28
N ASP A 119 4.97 12.57 -9.01
CA ASP A 119 5.08 13.99 -8.66
C ASP A 119 4.44 14.21 -7.28
N ARG A 120 5.21 14.68 -6.30
CA ARG A 120 4.71 14.91 -4.94
C ARG A 120 3.62 15.99 -4.85
N HIS A 121 3.46 16.77 -5.91
CA HIS A 121 2.41 17.77 -6.05
C HIS A 121 1.24 17.30 -6.92
N GLU A 122 1.32 16.07 -7.47
CA GLU A 122 0.27 15.41 -8.25
C GLU A 122 -0.12 16.19 -9.53
N ARG A 123 0.80 16.98 -10.10
CA ARG A 123 0.54 17.85 -11.26
C ARG A 123 0.92 17.18 -12.57
N GLN A 124 2.02 16.42 -12.56
CA GLN A 124 2.62 15.83 -13.76
C GLN A 124 2.53 14.31 -13.74
N ALA A 125 2.40 13.72 -14.92
CA ALA A 125 2.54 12.28 -15.12
C ALA A 125 4.03 11.88 -15.26
N SER A 126 4.84 12.27 -14.27
CA SER A 126 6.31 12.06 -14.24
C SER A 126 6.72 10.79 -13.48
N GLY A 127 5.76 10.08 -12.90
CA GLY A 127 5.99 8.86 -12.13
C GLY A 127 6.31 7.65 -12.99
N SER A 128 7.04 6.72 -12.40
CA SER A 128 7.49 5.47 -13.01
C SER A 128 7.33 4.31 -12.04
N LEU A 129 7.12 3.11 -12.56
CA LEU A 129 7.19 1.87 -11.80
C LEU A 129 8.62 1.33 -11.86
N TYR A 130 9.21 1.00 -10.71
CA TYR A 130 10.53 0.39 -10.59
C TYR A 130 10.46 -0.98 -9.93
N ARG A 131 11.44 -1.82 -10.25
CA ARG A 131 11.76 -3.06 -9.54
C ARG A 131 13.20 -3.02 -9.06
N MET A 132 13.42 -3.39 -7.80
CA MET A 132 14.71 -3.70 -7.20
C MET A 132 14.85 -5.22 -7.01
N ASP A 133 15.88 -5.78 -7.62
CA ASP A 133 16.26 -7.19 -7.54
C ASP A 133 17.02 -7.46 -6.23
N ARG A 134 17.21 -8.74 -5.89
CA ARG A 134 17.74 -9.20 -4.59
C ARG A 134 19.20 -8.80 -4.33
N ASP A 135 19.91 -8.38 -5.37
CA ASP A 135 21.29 -7.89 -5.29
C ASP A 135 21.36 -6.35 -5.18
N LEU A 136 20.22 -5.71 -4.88
CA LEU A 136 20.02 -4.27 -4.83
C LEU A 136 20.24 -3.57 -6.17
N THR A 137 20.27 -4.28 -7.30
CA THR A 137 20.16 -3.63 -8.62
C THR A 137 18.70 -3.27 -8.89
N TRP A 138 18.45 -2.21 -9.66
CA TRP A 138 17.09 -1.77 -9.98
C TRP A 138 16.92 -1.43 -11.46
N LYS A 139 15.67 -1.49 -11.91
CA LYS A 139 15.25 -1.19 -13.28
C LYS A 139 13.94 -0.44 -13.30
N GLN A 140 13.84 0.56 -14.20
CA GLN A 140 12.57 1.19 -14.55
C GLN A 140 11.77 0.25 -15.46
N ILE A 141 10.53 -0.01 -15.08
CA ILE A 141 9.66 -0.99 -15.70
C ILE A 141 8.66 -0.33 -16.65
N ASP A 142 7.96 0.69 -16.16
CA ASP A 142 6.92 1.41 -16.89
C ASP A 142 6.88 2.87 -16.43
N THR A 143 6.30 3.76 -17.23
CA THR A 143 6.35 5.21 -16.99
C THR A 143 5.04 5.89 -17.35
N GLY A 144 4.96 7.20 -17.06
CA GLY A 144 3.83 8.04 -17.43
C GLY A 144 2.68 7.99 -16.42
N TYR A 145 3.00 7.73 -15.16
CA TYR A 145 2.05 7.71 -14.05
C TYR A 145 1.98 9.07 -13.38
N ARG A 146 0.79 9.51 -12.97
CA ARG A 146 0.64 10.72 -12.14
C ARG A 146 0.67 10.41 -10.65
N VAL A 147 -0.05 9.38 -10.21
CA VAL A 147 -0.02 8.89 -8.82
C VAL A 147 0.03 7.36 -8.83
N THR A 148 1.21 6.80 -8.57
CA THR A 148 1.42 5.35 -8.56
C THR A 148 0.94 4.74 -7.26
N ASN A 149 0.15 3.66 -7.34
CA ASN A 149 -0.30 2.92 -6.16
C ASN A 149 -0.37 1.41 -6.42
N GLY A 150 -0.41 0.63 -5.34
CA GLY A 150 0.02 -0.76 -5.38
C GLY A 150 1.55 -0.86 -5.55
N PRO A 151 2.10 -2.03 -5.91
CA PRO A 151 1.40 -3.11 -6.60
C PRO A 151 0.78 -4.15 -5.69
N ALA A 152 -0.06 -5.02 -6.25
CA ALA A 152 -0.45 -6.31 -5.68
C ALA A 152 -0.07 -7.44 -6.64
N PHE A 153 0.20 -8.64 -6.10
CA PHE A 153 0.61 -9.80 -6.89
C PHE A 153 -0.27 -11.00 -6.57
N THR A 154 -0.73 -11.71 -7.59
CA THR A 154 -1.43 -12.99 -7.42
C THR A 154 -0.59 -13.98 -6.59
N THR A 155 -1.26 -14.94 -5.99
CA THR A 155 -0.71 -15.99 -5.13
C THR A 155 0.41 -16.76 -5.86
N ASP A 156 0.22 -17.04 -7.15
CA ASP A 156 1.18 -17.70 -8.03
C ASP A 156 2.28 -16.77 -8.58
N GLY A 157 2.16 -15.46 -8.36
CA GLY A 157 3.09 -14.43 -8.80
C GLY A 157 3.13 -14.22 -10.31
N ARG A 158 2.09 -14.64 -11.06
CA ARG A 158 2.02 -14.49 -12.52
C ARG A 158 1.33 -13.21 -12.96
N THR A 159 0.60 -12.54 -12.09
CA THR A 159 -0.03 -11.26 -12.42
C THR A 159 0.31 -10.22 -11.37
N MET A 160 0.67 -9.03 -11.84
CA MET A 160 0.84 -7.82 -11.04
C MET A 160 -0.26 -6.83 -11.38
N TYR A 161 -0.87 -6.24 -10.36
CA TYR A 161 -1.79 -5.12 -10.47
C TYR A 161 -1.10 -3.84 -10.02
N HIS A 162 -1.25 -2.76 -10.77
CA HIS A 162 -0.68 -1.45 -10.46
C HIS A 162 -1.61 -0.35 -10.97
N THR A 163 -1.80 0.73 -10.20
CA THR A 163 -2.78 1.77 -10.55
C THR A 163 -2.13 3.13 -10.77
N ASP A 164 -2.72 3.90 -11.67
CA ASP A 164 -2.58 5.36 -11.66
C ASP A 164 -3.85 5.94 -11.04
N SER A 165 -3.77 6.33 -9.77
CA SER A 165 -4.92 6.81 -9.01
C SER A 165 -5.54 8.05 -9.66
N ALA A 166 -4.74 8.97 -10.18
CA ALA A 166 -5.24 10.26 -10.67
C ALA A 166 -6.03 10.18 -11.98
N ILE A 167 -5.88 9.08 -12.74
CA ILE A 167 -6.72 8.77 -13.91
C ILE A 167 -7.61 7.55 -13.67
N GLN A 168 -7.60 7.02 -12.44
CA GLN A 168 -8.51 6.01 -11.92
C GLN A 168 -8.49 4.72 -12.74
N LYS A 169 -7.28 4.33 -13.16
CA LYS A 169 -7.02 3.13 -13.97
C LYS A 169 -6.13 2.17 -13.22
N VAL A 170 -6.65 0.97 -13.01
CA VAL A 170 -5.86 -0.17 -12.55
C VAL A 170 -5.43 -0.97 -13.78
N TYR A 171 -4.14 -1.20 -13.91
CA TYR A 171 -3.55 -2.03 -14.95
C TYR A 171 -3.17 -3.40 -14.38
N ALA A 172 -3.26 -4.42 -15.21
CA ALA A 172 -2.69 -5.73 -14.96
C ALA A 172 -1.50 -5.96 -15.90
N PHE A 173 -0.47 -6.64 -15.38
CA PHE A 173 0.70 -7.08 -16.12
C PHE A 173 0.85 -8.58 -15.89
N ASP A 174 1.05 -9.34 -16.96
CA ASP A 174 1.48 -10.72 -16.80
C ASP A 174 2.99 -10.71 -16.51
N LEU A 175 3.45 -11.58 -15.62
CA LEU A 175 4.86 -11.73 -15.29
C LEU A 175 5.36 -13.03 -15.92
N ASP A 176 6.41 -12.94 -16.72
CA ASP A 176 7.02 -14.11 -17.33
C ASP A 176 7.77 -14.99 -16.31
N THR A 177 8.39 -16.07 -16.78
CA THR A 177 9.16 -16.97 -15.90
C THR A 177 10.38 -16.30 -15.26
N GLY A 178 10.95 -15.26 -15.88
CA GLY A 178 11.97 -14.39 -15.29
C GLY A 178 11.36 -13.42 -14.27
N GLY A 179 10.07 -13.16 -14.38
CA GLY A 179 9.30 -12.22 -13.59
C GLY A 179 9.42 -10.80 -14.13
N ASP A 180 9.71 -10.66 -15.42
CA ASP A 180 9.61 -9.42 -16.16
C ASP A 180 8.15 -9.22 -16.63
N PRO A 181 7.63 -7.99 -16.57
CA PRO A 181 6.25 -7.72 -16.92
C PRO A 181 6.08 -7.65 -18.44
N ILE A 182 5.04 -8.31 -18.91
CA ILE A 182 4.58 -8.35 -20.29
C ILE A 182 3.07 -8.09 -20.32
N GLY A 183 2.56 -7.70 -21.48
CA GLY A 183 1.10 -7.65 -21.69
C GLY A 183 0.35 -6.69 -20.77
N ARG A 184 0.89 -5.48 -20.53
CA ARG A 184 0.18 -4.40 -19.82
C ARG A 184 -1.21 -4.22 -20.45
N ARG A 185 -2.25 -4.36 -19.63
CA ARG A 185 -3.65 -4.18 -20.05
C ARG A 185 -4.41 -3.35 -19.02
N LEU A 186 -5.39 -2.58 -19.48
CA LEU A 186 -6.38 -1.99 -18.58
C LEU A 186 -7.17 -3.14 -17.94
N PHE A 187 -7.22 -3.16 -16.62
CA PHE A 187 -7.94 -4.16 -15.84
C PHE A 187 -9.24 -3.57 -15.28
N LEU A 188 -9.16 -2.42 -14.62
CA LEU A 188 -10.31 -1.70 -14.07
C LEU A 188 -10.21 -0.21 -14.41
N GLN A 189 -11.37 0.42 -14.61
CA GLN A 189 -11.52 1.86 -14.82
C GLN A 189 -12.65 2.36 -13.93
N PHE A 190 -12.39 3.43 -13.18
CA PHE A 190 -13.38 4.09 -12.32
C PHE A 190 -13.63 5.53 -12.75
N THR A 191 -14.64 6.14 -12.12
CA THR A 191 -15.04 7.54 -12.31
C THR A 191 -14.80 8.34 -11.03
N HIS A 192 -14.79 9.67 -11.09
CA HIS A 192 -14.64 10.52 -9.90
C HIS A 192 -15.66 10.23 -8.78
N GLU A 193 -16.84 9.70 -9.11
CA GLU A 193 -17.88 9.34 -8.14
C GLU A 193 -17.51 8.09 -7.32
N ASP A 194 -16.61 7.24 -7.84
CA ASP A 194 -16.12 6.05 -7.15
C ASP A 194 -15.05 6.34 -6.10
N GLY A 195 -14.48 7.55 -6.12
CA GLY A 195 -13.20 7.84 -5.48
C GLY A 195 -12.01 7.40 -6.32
N TYR A 196 -10.83 7.32 -5.69
CA TYR A 196 -9.56 7.06 -6.36
C TYR A 196 -8.95 5.75 -5.84
N PRO A 197 -8.64 4.77 -6.72
CA PRO A 197 -8.03 3.52 -6.30
C PRO A 197 -6.64 3.80 -5.74
N ASP A 198 -6.42 3.42 -4.49
CA ASP A 198 -5.20 3.70 -3.73
C ASP A 198 -4.44 2.38 -3.50
N GLY A 199 -3.93 2.13 -2.29
CA GLY A 199 -3.26 0.89 -1.93
C GLY A 199 -4.14 -0.37 -2.07
N MET A 200 -3.48 -1.49 -2.39
CA MET A 200 -4.14 -2.73 -2.80
C MET A 200 -3.42 -4.01 -2.33
N THR A 201 -4.17 -5.10 -2.24
CA THR A 201 -3.65 -6.44 -1.95
C THR A 201 -4.50 -7.52 -2.63
N VAL A 202 -4.07 -8.78 -2.61
CA VAL A 202 -4.92 -9.93 -2.99
C VAL A 202 -5.27 -10.77 -1.78
N ASP A 203 -6.40 -11.48 -1.86
CA ASP A 203 -6.71 -12.57 -0.94
C ASP A 203 -6.24 -13.94 -1.45
N ALA A 204 -6.45 -14.99 -0.66
CA ALA A 204 -6.08 -16.36 -1.01
C ALA A 204 -6.88 -16.94 -2.21
N GLU A 205 -7.93 -16.26 -2.67
CA GLU A 205 -8.71 -16.61 -3.87
C GLU A 205 -8.28 -15.77 -5.09
N ASP A 206 -7.15 -15.06 -5.01
CA ASP A 206 -6.64 -14.14 -6.03
C ASP A 206 -7.58 -12.96 -6.35
N CYS A 207 -8.56 -12.67 -5.48
CA CYS A 207 -9.39 -11.49 -5.64
C CYS A 207 -8.62 -10.25 -5.20
N LEU A 208 -8.70 -9.19 -6.00
CA LEU A 208 -8.02 -7.92 -5.76
C LEU A 208 -8.85 -7.05 -4.80
N TRP A 209 -8.22 -6.58 -3.74
CA TRP A 209 -8.75 -5.65 -2.75
C TRP A 209 -8.11 -4.28 -2.92
N ILE A 210 -8.91 -3.21 -2.95
CA ILE A 210 -8.44 -1.85 -3.20
C ILE A 210 -9.13 -0.89 -2.23
N ALA A 211 -8.34 -0.05 -1.54
CA ALA A 211 -8.86 1.11 -0.81
C ALA A 211 -9.21 2.24 -1.78
N PHE A 212 -10.34 2.93 -1.55
CA PHE A 212 -10.77 4.04 -2.39
C PHE A 212 -10.66 5.36 -1.63
N TRP A 213 -9.61 6.14 -1.92
CA TRP A 213 -9.46 7.50 -1.44
C TRP A 213 -10.65 8.35 -1.88
N ASP A 214 -11.24 9.11 -0.95
CA ASP A 214 -12.50 9.86 -1.12
C ASP A 214 -13.74 8.99 -1.43
N GLY A 215 -13.61 7.66 -1.42
CA GLY A 215 -14.68 6.71 -1.73
C GLY A 215 -15.33 6.04 -0.51
N TRP A 216 -14.87 6.31 0.72
CA TRP A 216 -15.42 5.75 1.97
C TRP A 216 -15.50 4.21 2.01
N CYS A 217 -14.66 3.52 1.23
CA CYS A 217 -14.79 2.08 1.09
C CYS A 217 -13.50 1.36 0.71
N VAL A 218 -13.55 0.04 0.90
CA VAL A 218 -12.67 -0.93 0.28
C VAL A 218 -13.52 -1.82 -0.62
N ARG A 219 -13.06 -2.11 -1.84
CA ARG A 219 -13.78 -2.98 -2.79
C ARG A 219 -12.95 -4.20 -3.15
N ARG A 220 -13.64 -5.30 -3.42
CA ARG A 220 -13.10 -6.60 -3.84
C ARG A 220 -13.53 -6.92 -5.27
N TYR A 221 -12.58 -7.32 -6.11
CA TYR A 221 -12.79 -7.68 -7.50
C TYR A 221 -12.28 -9.09 -7.79
N SER A 222 -12.95 -9.83 -8.67
CA SER A 222 -12.49 -11.15 -9.10
C SER A 222 -11.20 -11.05 -9.92
N PRO A 223 -10.46 -12.16 -10.13
CA PRO A 223 -9.31 -12.18 -11.04
C PRO A 223 -9.62 -11.72 -12.48
N ASN A 224 -10.89 -11.77 -12.89
CA ASN A 224 -11.38 -11.31 -14.19
C ASN A 224 -11.85 -9.85 -14.20
N GLY A 225 -11.78 -9.15 -13.05
CA GLY A 225 -12.17 -7.75 -12.92
C GLY A 225 -13.64 -7.52 -12.61
N GLU A 226 -14.39 -8.57 -12.24
CA GLU A 226 -15.79 -8.43 -11.86
C GLU A 226 -15.88 -7.86 -10.45
N PHE A 227 -16.74 -6.87 -10.23
CA PHE A 227 -17.03 -6.37 -8.89
C PHE A 227 -17.72 -7.45 -8.05
N LEU A 228 -17.16 -7.78 -6.88
CA LEU A 228 -17.69 -8.81 -5.99
C LEU A 228 -18.37 -8.21 -4.76
N SER A 229 -17.72 -7.26 -4.11
CA SER A 229 -18.24 -6.65 -2.88
C SER A 229 -17.61 -5.30 -2.57
N GLU A 230 -18.34 -4.49 -1.82
CA GLU A 230 -17.88 -3.23 -1.22
C GLU A 230 -18.07 -3.28 0.29
N TYR A 231 -17.10 -2.75 1.02
CA TYR A 231 -17.11 -2.63 2.47
C TYR A 231 -16.95 -1.15 2.82
N SER A 232 -18.00 -0.56 3.39
CA SER A 232 -17.95 0.83 3.84
C SER A 232 -17.01 0.97 5.04
N VAL A 233 -16.22 2.04 5.06
CA VAL A 233 -15.26 2.37 6.11
C VAL A 233 -15.66 3.73 6.70
N PRO A 234 -15.60 3.94 8.03
CA PRO A 234 -16.07 5.18 8.67
C PRO A 234 -15.11 6.38 8.49
N VAL A 235 -14.36 6.43 7.39
CA VAL A 235 -13.43 7.51 7.03
C VAL A 235 -13.47 7.77 5.54
N GLN A 236 -13.44 9.05 5.14
CA GLN A 236 -13.47 9.45 3.73
C GLN A 236 -12.26 8.96 2.93
N LYS A 237 -11.09 8.91 3.56
CA LYS A 237 -9.78 8.71 2.91
C LYS A 237 -9.09 7.44 3.42
N PRO A 238 -9.64 6.23 3.18
CA PRO A 238 -8.86 5.01 3.34
C PRO A 238 -7.77 5.01 2.27
N THR A 239 -6.56 4.62 2.65
CA THR A 239 -5.36 4.77 1.81
C THR A 239 -4.83 3.43 1.32
N SER A 240 -4.79 2.41 2.18
CA SER A 240 -4.25 1.11 1.78
C SER A 240 -4.77 0.00 2.68
N VAL A 241 -4.53 -1.24 2.27
CA VAL A 241 -5.04 -2.46 2.92
C VAL A 241 -3.98 -3.55 3.04
N ALA A 242 -4.04 -4.30 4.14
CA ALA A 242 -3.22 -5.50 4.34
C ALA A 242 -3.98 -6.56 5.12
N PHE A 243 -3.87 -7.82 4.70
CA PHE A 243 -4.34 -8.93 5.51
C PHE A 243 -3.35 -9.24 6.63
N GLY A 244 -3.86 -9.61 7.80
CA GLY A 244 -3.07 -9.99 8.95
C GLY A 244 -3.91 -10.71 10.01
N GLY A 245 -3.40 -10.75 11.23
CA GLY A 245 -3.89 -11.66 12.28
C GLY A 245 -3.27 -13.06 12.14
N ARG A 246 -3.49 -13.89 13.17
CA ARG A 246 -2.91 -15.24 13.23
C ARG A 246 -3.33 -16.13 12.07
N ASP A 247 -4.57 -15.98 11.63
CA ASP A 247 -5.19 -16.77 10.56
C ASP A 247 -5.27 -16.00 9.23
N LEU A 248 -4.63 -14.81 9.15
CA LEU A 248 -4.68 -13.90 8.00
C LEU A 248 -6.12 -13.51 7.59
N ASP A 249 -7.05 -13.51 8.53
CA ASP A 249 -8.49 -13.31 8.32
C ASP A 249 -8.97 -11.91 8.71
N LYS A 250 -8.05 -11.01 9.11
CA LYS A 250 -8.33 -9.60 9.38
C LYS A 250 -7.79 -8.74 8.26
N LEU A 251 -8.64 -7.90 7.68
CA LEU A 251 -8.22 -6.87 6.74
C LEU A 251 -8.01 -5.57 7.52
N PHE A 252 -6.76 -5.13 7.60
CA PHE A 252 -6.36 -3.84 8.14
C PHE A 252 -6.45 -2.76 7.07
N ILE A 253 -6.82 -1.55 7.48
CA ILE A 253 -7.02 -0.40 6.60
C ILE A 253 -6.32 0.81 7.22
N SER A 254 -5.30 1.34 6.55
CA SER A 254 -4.74 2.65 6.89
C SER A 254 -5.63 3.76 6.33
N SER A 255 -5.58 4.94 6.93
CA SER A 255 -6.32 6.10 6.43
C SER A 255 -5.54 7.40 6.61
N ALA A 256 -6.06 8.46 6.01
CA ALA A 256 -5.47 9.80 6.06
C ALA A 256 -6.43 10.82 6.67
N SER A 257 -5.84 11.83 7.31
CA SER A 257 -6.55 13.02 7.81
C SER A 257 -6.25 14.28 7.00
N ARG A 258 -5.23 14.26 6.13
CA ARG A 258 -4.86 15.41 5.30
C ARG A 258 -6.01 15.87 4.42
N ASP A 259 -6.02 17.17 4.17
CA ASP A 259 -6.98 17.86 3.31
C ASP A 259 -8.45 17.80 3.81
N LEU A 260 -8.68 17.30 5.03
CA LEU A 260 -9.96 17.41 5.72
C LEU A 260 -10.04 18.72 6.51
N THR A 261 -11.20 19.36 6.46
CA THR A 261 -11.53 20.50 7.32
C THR A 261 -11.77 20.05 8.76
N GLU A 262 -11.71 20.97 9.72
CA GLU A 262 -12.04 20.69 11.13
C GLU A 262 -13.44 20.09 11.28
N ALA A 263 -14.43 20.60 10.54
CA ALA A 263 -15.79 20.08 10.56
C ALA A 263 -15.86 18.63 10.05
N GLN A 264 -15.07 18.28 9.03
CA GLN A 264 -14.97 16.90 8.55
C GLN A 264 -14.28 16.02 9.59
N LEU A 265 -13.16 16.46 10.18
CA LEU A 265 -12.47 15.69 11.22
C LEU A 265 -13.38 15.37 12.42
N VAL A 266 -14.23 16.31 12.84
CA VAL A 266 -15.25 16.07 13.88
C VAL A 266 -16.30 15.04 13.44
N ALA A 267 -16.68 15.03 12.16
CA ALA A 267 -17.67 14.09 11.62
C ALA A 267 -17.15 12.67 11.42
N GLN A 268 -15.83 12.50 11.25
CA GLN A 268 -15.15 11.21 11.08
C GLN A 268 -13.98 11.10 12.07
N PRO A 269 -14.25 10.87 13.36
CA PRO A 269 -13.23 10.92 14.42
C PRO A 269 -12.10 9.88 14.26
N GLY A 270 -12.31 8.83 13.45
CA GLY A 270 -11.27 7.84 13.12
C GLY A 270 -10.39 8.18 11.91
N ALA A 271 -10.51 9.38 11.33
CA ALA A 271 -9.72 9.82 10.18
C ALA A 271 -8.23 9.84 10.49
N GLY A 272 -7.41 9.18 9.66
CA GLY A 272 -5.98 8.99 9.96
C GLY A 272 -5.71 7.86 10.95
N GLY A 273 -6.74 7.11 11.38
CA GLY A 273 -6.62 5.93 12.22
C GLY A 273 -6.33 4.65 11.45
N LEU A 274 -6.01 3.60 12.21
CA LEU A 274 -5.96 2.22 11.73
C LEU A 274 -7.30 1.55 12.00
N HIS A 275 -7.91 1.00 10.96
CA HIS A 275 -9.18 0.28 11.03
C HIS A 275 -8.99 -1.19 10.69
N ALA A 276 -9.89 -2.05 11.14
CA ALA A 276 -9.91 -3.44 10.70
C ALA A 276 -11.30 -4.07 10.72
N PHE A 277 -11.48 -5.11 9.94
CA PHE A 277 -12.66 -5.98 10.01
C PHE A 277 -12.32 -7.39 9.51
N ASN A 278 -13.20 -8.36 9.76
CA ASN A 278 -13.09 -9.70 9.19
C ASN A 278 -14.00 -9.80 7.94
N PRO A 279 -13.43 -9.92 6.72
CA PRO A 279 -14.21 -10.01 5.49
C PRO A 279 -14.83 -11.39 5.23
N GLY A 280 -14.52 -12.41 6.04
CA GLY A 280 -14.94 -13.80 5.83
C GLY A 280 -14.11 -14.56 4.80
N VAL A 281 -12.95 -14.02 4.41
CA VAL A 281 -11.92 -14.66 3.58
C VAL A 281 -10.55 -14.40 4.20
N THR A 282 -9.56 -15.21 3.83
CA THR A 282 -8.18 -15.04 4.30
C THR A 282 -7.31 -14.41 3.22
N GLY A 283 -6.36 -13.60 3.65
CA GLY A 283 -5.25 -13.16 2.82
C GLY A 283 -4.16 -14.21 2.66
N ILE A 284 -2.98 -13.71 2.32
CA ILE A 284 -1.74 -14.48 2.24
C ILE A 284 -0.64 -13.76 2.98
N ALA A 285 0.33 -14.53 3.49
CA ALA A 285 1.52 -13.97 4.08
C ALA A 285 2.37 -13.31 2.98
N GLU A 286 2.55 -12.00 3.07
CA GLU A 286 3.42 -11.28 2.16
C GLU A 286 4.89 -11.64 2.43
N GLN A 287 5.67 -11.71 1.36
CA GLN A 287 7.07 -12.11 1.46
C GLN A 287 7.93 -10.93 1.88
N PRO A 288 8.90 -11.11 2.78
CA PRO A 288 9.94 -10.12 2.99
C PRO A 288 10.81 -9.99 1.73
N PHE A 289 11.45 -8.83 1.56
CA PHE A 289 12.44 -8.63 0.51
C PHE A 289 13.62 -9.59 0.73
N ALA A 290 14.02 -10.30 -0.34
CA ALA A 290 15.00 -11.39 -0.26
C ALA A 290 16.47 -10.94 -0.38
N GLY A 291 16.71 -9.63 -0.52
CA GLY A 291 18.04 -9.01 -0.60
C GLY A 291 18.36 -8.03 0.51
#